data_AF-A0A0N0NQT5-F1
#
_entry.id   AF-A0A0N0NQT5-F1
#
_cell.length_a   1.000
_cell.length_b   1.000
_cell.length_c   1.000
_cell.angle_alpha   90.00
_cell.angle_beta   90.00
_cell.angle_gamma   90.00
#
_symmetry.space_group_name_H-M   'P 1'
#
loop_
_entity.id
_entity.type
_entity.pdbx_description
1 polymer ?
#
loop_
_entity_poly.entity_id
_entity_poly.type
_entity_poly.pdbx_seq_one_letter_code
_entity_poly.pdbx_strand_id
1 'polypeptide(L)'
;MGSISQPAITAKPRFVVIGGGSRGAAYGRAVQASTNGQIAVIAEINPFVREEFGQKYIWGERKPADHESFPSWEAWLEWEQARRKNPSIVADPNYVPVTGAFICTLDESHIASIGHVLRYSPHNIVLRALLLEQQSIGEIVSIEHTEPIGWWHFSHSYVRGNWRHVKPDGVGSLLTKSCHDIDFLMWLLTSPSSLTGEKPHLPSTITSTGHLTQFRKSRKPRRAGNATNCLSCPAADECSYAAQKLYRDHWLRKERDTGWPLKIVVPEIEDIVAKSGWDGAETKLMSRLGEDYDTTMPSSEVEERGWYGRCVYESDNSVVDDQTVVIGWEEDPVTGTPSENGYGRGPKTAVFHMTAPTEAQCDRRGRIYGSQGEISYDSKSISVYTFADRKTITHVIPKQAPEVEKAHGGGDWGLAGAFVRAVEEVDNGTLEVGEAQWRYVGCGLQEIIRSHGVVFAAEEARNKRAVVDWKDFCSRTGCPV
;
A
#
# COMPACT_ATOMS: atom_id res chain seq x y z
N MET A 1 9.22 30.56 48.38
CA MET A 1 9.32 30.37 46.91
C MET A 1 9.72 28.92 46.67
N GLY A 2 8.73 28.03 46.55
CA GLY A 2 8.96 26.65 46.13
C GLY A 2 8.91 26.61 44.62
N SER A 3 10.06 26.37 43.98
CA SER A 3 10.17 26.15 42.54
C SER A 3 9.32 24.94 42.16
N ILE A 4 8.18 25.18 41.51
CA ILE A 4 7.46 24.14 40.78
C ILE A 4 8.38 23.71 39.65
N SER A 5 8.92 22.51 39.75
CA SER A 5 9.68 21.86 38.68
C SER A 5 8.84 21.87 37.40
N GLN A 6 9.39 22.43 36.32
CA GLN A 6 8.84 22.25 34.98
C GLN A 6 8.74 20.75 34.69
N PRO A 7 7.69 20.26 33.99
CA PRO A 7 7.65 18.89 33.52
C PRO A 7 8.90 18.61 32.69
N ALA A 8 9.50 17.42 32.86
CA ALA A 8 10.59 16.97 32.02
C ALA A 8 10.20 17.13 30.55
N ILE A 9 11.09 17.69 29.74
CA ILE A 9 10.95 17.73 28.29
C ILE A 9 10.78 16.27 27.83
N THR A 10 9.58 15.88 27.43
CA THR A 10 9.30 14.54 26.90
C THR A 10 10.20 14.32 25.68
N ALA A 11 11.09 13.35 25.77
CA ALA A 11 12.02 13.02 24.68
C ALA A 11 11.21 12.64 23.43
N LYS A 12 11.63 13.12 22.26
CA LYS A 12 10.98 12.79 20.99
C LYS A 12 10.95 11.27 20.78
N PRO A 13 9.84 10.65 20.34
CA PRO A 13 9.80 9.23 20.02
C PRO A 13 10.85 8.88 18.97
N ARG A 14 11.59 7.80 19.19
CA ARG A 14 12.69 7.38 18.31
C ARG A 14 12.35 6.07 17.62
N PHE A 15 12.53 6.02 16.31
CA PHE A 15 12.12 4.88 15.50
C PHE A 15 13.32 4.17 14.88
N VAL A 16 13.28 2.83 14.87
CA VAL A 16 14.06 2.03 13.93
C VAL A 16 13.27 1.82 12.65
N VAL A 17 13.93 1.91 11.50
CA VAL A 17 13.39 1.46 10.22
C VAL A 17 14.10 0.17 9.84
N ILE A 18 13.32 -0.87 9.56
CA ILE A 18 13.81 -2.17 9.10
C ILE A 18 13.42 -2.28 7.63
N GLY A 19 14.39 -2.19 6.72
CA GLY A 19 14.15 -2.07 5.28
C GLY A 19 14.13 -0.62 4.79
N GLY A 20 15.24 -0.14 4.25
CA GLY A 20 15.45 1.24 3.77
C GLY A 20 14.99 1.51 2.34
N GLY A 21 14.36 0.54 1.68
CA GLY A 21 13.84 0.66 0.31
C GLY A 21 12.71 1.69 0.17
N SER A 22 11.96 1.63 -0.94
CA SER A 22 10.95 2.66 -1.26
C SER A 22 9.91 2.91 -0.14
N ARG A 23 9.48 1.86 0.56
CA ARG A 23 8.53 1.97 1.68
C ARG A 23 9.17 2.54 2.95
N GLY A 24 10.36 2.06 3.32
CA GLY A 24 11.12 2.63 4.44
C GLY A 24 11.39 4.12 4.23
N ALA A 25 11.82 4.51 3.03
CA ALA A 25 12.05 5.91 2.66
C ALA A 25 10.76 6.76 2.70
N ALA A 26 9.59 6.19 2.39
CA ALA A 26 8.31 6.89 2.50
C ALA A 26 7.96 7.17 3.97
N TYR A 27 8.06 6.18 4.86
CA TYR A 27 7.81 6.38 6.28
C TYR A 27 8.85 7.27 6.95
N GLY A 28 10.14 7.12 6.62
CA GLY A 28 11.20 8.00 7.12
C GLY A 28 10.92 9.47 6.82
N ARG A 29 10.49 9.77 5.57
CA ARG A 29 10.07 11.11 5.17
C ARG A 29 8.83 11.58 5.93
N ALA A 30 7.79 10.74 6.03
CA ALA A 30 6.53 11.08 6.67
C ALA A 30 6.72 11.42 8.16
N VAL A 31 7.53 10.63 8.88
CA VAL A 31 7.86 10.86 10.29
C VAL A 31 8.59 12.20 10.45
N GLN A 32 9.66 12.43 9.69
CA GLN A 32 10.49 13.62 9.87
C GLN A 32 9.77 14.93 9.50
N ALA A 33 8.87 14.89 8.52
CA ALA A 33 8.26 16.10 7.99
C ALA A 33 6.86 16.41 8.58
N SER A 34 6.15 15.45 9.16
CA SER A 34 4.78 15.68 9.70
C SER A 34 4.57 15.23 11.14
N THR A 35 5.62 14.76 11.83
CA THR A 35 5.50 14.34 13.23
C THR A 35 6.65 14.92 14.05
N ASN A 36 6.59 14.81 15.37
CA ASN A 36 7.72 15.15 16.23
C ASN A 36 8.71 13.98 16.43
N GLY A 37 8.44 12.82 15.82
CA GLY A 37 9.27 11.62 15.88
C GLY A 37 10.59 11.76 15.14
N GLN A 38 11.57 10.93 15.50
CA GLN A 38 12.88 10.91 14.88
C GLN A 38 13.26 9.50 14.43
N ILE A 39 13.73 9.37 13.19
CA ILE A 39 14.37 8.14 12.74
C ILE A 39 15.78 8.08 13.36
N ALA A 40 16.04 7.01 14.10
CA ALA A 40 17.24 6.89 14.93
C ALA A 40 18.13 5.71 14.52
N VAL A 41 17.55 4.69 13.90
CA VAL A 41 18.25 3.45 13.56
C VAL A 41 17.76 2.93 12.21
N ILE A 42 18.66 2.37 11.40
CA ILE A 42 18.34 1.63 10.18
C ILE A 42 18.92 0.22 10.24
N ALA A 43 18.07 -0.78 9.97
CA ALA A 43 18.46 -2.15 9.71
C ALA A 43 18.12 -2.50 8.25
N GLU A 44 19.13 -2.71 7.42
CA GLU A 44 18.94 -2.91 5.97
C GLU A 44 20.06 -3.81 5.43
N ILE A 45 19.70 -4.82 4.65
CA ILE A 45 20.63 -5.83 4.14
C ILE A 45 21.52 -5.26 3.04
N ASN A 46 20.95 -4.41 2.18
CA ASN A 46 21.69 -3.75 1.11
C ASN A 46 22.53 -2.58 1.68
N PRO A 47 23.88 -2.67 1.66
CA PRO A 47 24.73 -1.67 2.30
C PRO A 47 24.62 -0.29 1.65
N PHE A 48 24.33 -0.21 0.35
CA PHE A 48 24.15 1.06 -0.35
C PHE A 48 22.85 1.75 0.10
N VAL A 49 21.74 1.00 0.13
CA VAL A 49 20.45 1.51 0.59
C VAL A 49 20.53 1.92 2.07
N ARG A 50 21.23 1.13 2.90
CA ARG A 50 21.46 1.44 4.31
C ARG A 50 22.20 2.76 4.49
N GLU A 51 23.25 2.98 3.72
CA GLU A 51 24.05 4.20 3.76
C GLU A 51 23.25 5.42 3.27
N GLU A 52 22.60 5.32 2.10
CA GLU A 52 21.78 6.40 1.52
C GLU A 52 20.67 6.81 2.51
N PHE A 53 19.97 5.82 3.09
CA PHE A 53 18.91 6.06 4.05
C PHE A 53 19.43 6.75 5.32
N GLY A 54 20.51 6.23 5.89
CA GLY A 54 21.03 6.76 7.14
C GLY A 54 21.65 8.16 6.99
N GLN A 55 22.36 8.42 5.90
CA GLN A 55 22.82 9.78 5.58
C GLN A 55 21.63 10.75 5.49
N LYS A 56 20.53 10.31 4.88
CA LYS A 56 19.36 11.16 4.69
C LYS A 56 18.58 11.44 5.98
N TYR A 57 18.40 10.44 6.85
CA TYR A 57 17.43 10.53 7.95
C TYR A 57 18.05 10.50 9.36
N ILE A 58 19.28 10.03 9.52
CA ILE A 58 19.87 9.72 10.84
C ILE A 58 21.18 10.48 11.07
N TRP A 59 22.14 10.37 10.15
CA TRP A 59 23.52 10.81 10.38
C TRP A 59 24.03 11.93 9.49
N GLY A 60 23.41 12.23 8.35
CA GLY A 60 23.94 13.29 7.48
C GLY A 60 25.35 12.93 7.00
N GLU A 61 26.27 13.89 7.08
CA GLU A 61 27.66 13.73 6.62
C GLU A 61 28.58 13.00 7.63
N ARG A 62 28.10 12.74 8.86
CA ARG A 62 28.91 12.05 9.88
C ARG A 62 28.92 10.54 9.63
N LYS A 63 29.88 9.84 10.24
CA LYS A 63 29.84 8.37 10.29
C LYS A 63 28.75 7.89 11.26
N PRO A 64 28.05 6.79 10.95
CA PRO A 64 27.08 6.21 11.87
C PRO A 64 27.77 5.82 13.18
N ALA A 65 27.10 6.08 14.30
CA ALA A 65 27.49 5.50 15.58
C ALA A 65 27.11 4.01 15.61
N ASP A 66 27.74 3.24 16.51
CA ASP A 66 27.56 1.79 16.64
C ASP A 66 26.10 1.36 16.87
N HIS A 67 25.24 2.28 17.30
CA HIS A 67 23.83 2.04 17.61
C HIS A 67 22.85 2.49 16.51
N GLU A 68 23.34 2.92 15.34
CA GLU A 68 22.49 3.58 14.33
C GLU A 68 22.35 2.81 13.01
N SER A 69 23.28 1.92 12.69
CA SER A 69 23.34 1.22 11.39
C SER A 69 23.62 -0.26 11.57
N PHE A 70 22.68 -1.11 11.15
CA PHE A 70 22.76 -2.56 11.31
C PHE A 70 22.60 -3.30 9.98
N PRO A 71 23.38 -4.37 9.74
CA PRO A 71 23.34 -5.12 8.49
C PRO A 71 22.09 -5.98 8.32
N SER A 72 21.34 -6.22 9.41
CA SER A 72 20.08 -6.93 9.39
C SER A 72 19.26 -6.57 10.63
N TRP A 73 17.99 -6.97 10.65
CA TRP A 73 17.14 -6.74 11.81
C TRP A 73 17.54 -7.61 13.00
N GLU A 74 18.04 -8.82 12.75
CA GLU A 74 18.56 -9.74 13.77
C GLU A 74 19.74 -9.11 14.49
N ALA A 75 20.67 -8.52 13.75
CA ALA A 75 21.84 -7.85 14.31
C ALA A 75 21.43 -6.66 15.20
N TRP A 76 20.41 -5.90 14.78
CA TRP A 76 19.84 -4.84 15.62
C TRP A 76 19.16 -5.40 16.87
N LEU A 77 18.37 -6.47 16.73
CA LEU A 77 17.65 -7.09 17.84
C LEU A 77 18.61 -7.65 18.89
N GLU A 78 19.66 -8.35 18.47
CA GLU A 78 20.71 -8.85 19.35
C GLU A 78 21.38 -7.71 20.12
N TRP A 79 21.74 -6.62 19.41
CA TRP A 79 22.32 -5.43 20.01
C TRP A 79 21.38 -4.77 21.03
N GLU A 80 20.10 -4.60 20.67
CA GLU A 80 19.10 -3.96 21.53
C GLU A 80 18.79 -4.81 22.77
N GLN A 81 18.75 -6.15 22.63
CA GLN A 81 18.61 -7.07 23.76
C GLN A 81 19.83 -7.00 24.69
N ALA A 82 21.05 -6.94 24.13
CA ALA A 82 22.27 -6.77 24.91
C ALA A 82 22.26 -5.44 25.67
N ARG A 83 21.87 -4.35 25.01
CA ARG A 83 21.74 -3.02 25.62
C ARG A 83 20.73 -3.00 26.76
N ARG A 84 19.57 -3.65 26.61
CA ARG A 84 18.56 -3.75 27.67
C ARG A 84 19.09 -4.48 28.91
N LYS A 85 19.94 -5.49 28.72
CA LYS A 85 20.60 -6.21 29.82
C LYS A 85 21.76 -5.40 30.42
N ASN A 86 22.48 -4.65 29.60
CA ASN A 86 23.62 -3.84 30.02
C ASN A 86 23.58 -2.45 29.35
N PRO A 87 23.00 -1.44 30.00
CA PRO A 87 22.93 -0.08 29.46
C PRO A 87 24.30 0.56 29.18
N SER A 88 25.37 0.09 29.82
CA SER A 88 26.73 0.61 29.63
C SER A 88 27.37 0.27 28.28
N ILE A 89 26.71 -0.57 27.46
CA ILE A 89 27.12 -0.83 26.08
C ILE A 89 27.06 0.46 25.24
N VAL A 90 26.20 1.42 25.60
CA VAL A 90 26.18 2.73 24.96
C VAL A 90 27.02 3.70 25.77
N ALA A 91 28.16 4.09 25.21
CA ALA A 91 29.07 5.05 25.84
C ALA A 91 28.48 6.48 25.91
N ASP A 92 27.48 6.78 25.07
CA ASP A 92 26.82 8.09 25.06
C ASP A 92 25.83 8.22 26.25
N PRO A 93 26.10 9.10 27.22
CA PRO A 93 25.22 9.31 28.37
C PRO A 93 23.88 9.97 27.99
N ASN A 94 23.77 10.52 26.78
CA ASN A 94 22.54 11.13 26.26
C ASN A 94 21.77 10.19 25.31
N TYR A 95 22.14 8.91 25.25
CA TYR A 95 21.45 7.94 24.42
C TYR A 95 19.98 7.81 24.82
N VAL A 96 19.10 7.95 23.83
CA VAL A 96 17.66 7.73 23.97
C VAL A 96 17.32 6.46 23.17
N PRO A 97 16.76 5.42 23.80
CA PRO A 97 16.36 4.19 23.11
C PRO A 97 15.30 4.44 22.04
N VAL A 98 15.21 3.53 21.07
CA VAL A 98 14.07 3.49 20.16
C VAL A 98 12.81 3.01 20.90
N THR A 99 11.68 3.62 20.58
CA THR A 99 10.36 3.37 21.17
C THR A 99 9.38 2.75 20.18
N GLY A 100 9.68 2.79 18.87
CA GLY A 100 8.89 2.12 17.83
C GLY A 100 9.74 1.59 16.67
N ALA A 101 9.14 0.72 15.86
CA ALA A 101 9.77 0.13 14.68
C ALA A 101 8.85 0.24 13.46
N PHE A 102 9.39 0.69 12.32
CA PHE A 102 8.75 0.56 11.01
C PHE A 102 9.37 -0.61 10.27
N ILE A 103 8.60 -1.69 10.08
CA ILE A 103 9.05 -2.86 9.33
C ILE A 103 8.60 -2.73 7.88
N CYS A 104 9.57 -2.58 6.99
CA CYS A 104 9.42 -2.23 5.59
C CYS A 104 10.13 -3.24 4.66
N THR A 105 10.36 -4.45 5.16
CA THR A 105 10.87 -5.61 4.41
C THR A 105 9.72 -6.55 4.01
N LEU A 106 9.95 -7.42 3.03
CA LEU A 106 9.07 -8.56 2.76
C LEU A 106 9.30 -9.59 3.89
N ASP A 107 8.23 -10.06 4.55
CA ASP A 107 8.33 -10.71 5.88
C ASP A 107 8.17 -12.24 5.84
N GLU A 108 8.82 -12.91 6.80
CA GLU A 108 8.53 -14.30 7.21
C GLU A 108 8.49 -14.50 8.73
N SER A 109 8.67 -13.48 9.61
CA SER A 109 8.57 -13.74 11.08
C SER A 109 8.49 -12.53 12.04
N HIS A 110 7.57 -11.57 11.89
CA HIS A 110 7.31 -10.56 12.93
C HIS A 110 5.84 -10.42 13.37
N ILE A 111 5.62 -10.11 14.66
CA ILE A 111 4.31 -9.65 15.16
C ILE A 111 4.15 -8.18 14.73
N ALA A 112 3.42 -7.99 13.65
CA ALA A 112 3.28 -6.74 12.92
C ALA A 112 2.12 -5.86 13.43
N SER A 113 2.31 -4.54 13.38
CA SER A 113 1.19 -3.59 13.19
C SER A 113 1.17 -3.24 11.71
N ILE A 114 0.10 -3.61 11.01
CA ILE A 114 -0.08 -3.32 9.58
C ILE A 114 -1.15 -2.24 9.48
N GLY A 115 -0.84 -1.15 8.77
CA GLY A 115 -1.81 -0.11 8.43
C GLY A 115 -2.00 -0.04 6.92
N HIS A 116 -3.21 -0.24 6.44
CA HIS A 116 -3.53 0.02 5.04
C HIS A 116 -3.72 1.51 4.81
N VAL A 117 -2.81 2.10 4.04
CA VAL A 117 -2.69 3.54 3.80
C VAL A 117 -3.99 4.20 3.32
N LEU A 118 -4.87 3.44 2.65
CA LEU A 118 -6.17 3.95 2.21
C LEU A 118 -7.08 4.39 3.36
N ARG A 119 -7.01 3.77 4.55
CA ARG A 119 -7.81 4.18 5.72
C ARG A 119 -7.48 5.61 6.17
N TYR A 120 -6.27 6.07 5.89
CA TYR A 120 -5.73 7.33 6.40
C TYR A 120 -5.72 8.45 5.36
N SER A 121 -6.16 8.18 4.12
CA SER A 121 -6.32 9.26 3.14
C SER A 121 -7.43 10.21 3.59
N PRO A 122 -7.26 11.54 3.47
CA PRO A 122 -8.30 12.51 3.87
C PRO A 122 -9.66 12.22 3.24
N HIS A 123 -9.67 11.79 1.97
CA HIS A 123 -10.87 11.38 1.26
C HIS A 123 -11.61 10.23 1.98
N ASN A 124 -10.92 9.14 2.31
CA ASN A 124 -11.58 7.96 2.87
C ASN A 124 -11.97 8.16 4.35
N ILE A 125 -11.27 9.02 5.08
CA ILE A 125 -11.68 9.45 6.43
C ILE A 125 -13.03 10.18 6.35
N VAL A 126 -13.17 11.15 5.44
CA VAL A 126 -14.45 11.88 5.26
C VAL A 126 -15.55 10.93 4.79
N LEU A 127 -15.26 10.04 3.84
CA LEU A 127 -16.23 9.07 3.36
C LEU A 127 -16.73 8.16 4.49
N ARG A 128 -15.83 7.63 5.33
CA ARG A 128 -16.21 6.80 6.48
C ARG A 128 -17.08 7.58 7.47
N ALA A 129 -16.72 8.82 7.80
CA ALA A 129 -17.50 9.64 8.71
C ALA A 129 -18.91 9.90 8.15
N LEU A 130 -19.03 10.23 6.86
CA LEU A 130 -20.32 10.40 6.19
C LEU A 130 -21.20 9.16 6.27
N LEU A 131 -20.61 7.97 6.16
CA LEU A 131 -21.32 6.69 6.16
C LEU A 131 -21.67 6.17 7.56
N LEU A 132 -20.72 6.18 8.49
CA LEU A 132 -20.82 5.45 9.76
C LEU A 132 -21.10 6.34 10.97
N GLU A 133 -20.73 7.62 10.91
CA GLU A 133 -20.99 8.57 12.01
C GLU A 133 -22.21 9.43 11.71
N GLN A 134 -22.24 10.05 10.53
CA GLN A 134 -23.33 10.93 10.10
C GLN A 134 -24.50 10.17 9.48
N GLN A 135 -24.27 8.93 9.03
CA GLN A 135 -25.26 8.08 8.36
C GLN A 135 -26.01 8.81 7.23
N SER A 136 -25.27 9.55 6.41
CA SER A 136 -25.81 10.51 5.44
C SER A 136 -26.71 9.87 4.37
N ILE A 137 -26.65 8.54 4.21
CA ILE A 137 -27.48 7.76 3.27
C ILE A 137 -28.24 6.62 3.97
N GLY A 138 -28.34 6.64 5.30
CA GLY A 138 -28.91 5.54 6.09
C GLY A 138 -28.00 4.30 6.12
N GLU A 139 -28.63 3.13 6.15
CA GLU A 139 -27.92 1.85 6.15
C GLU A 139 -27.35 1.53 4.76
N ILE A 140 -26.11 1.04 4.72
CA ILE A 140 -25.44 0.67 3.47
C ILE A 140 -26.04 -0.63 2.94
N VAL A 141 -26.57 -0.57 1.72
CA VAL A 141 -27.12 -1.73 1.00
C VAL A 141 -26.04 -2.36 0.11
N SER A 142 -25.32 -1.54 -0.67
CA SER A 142 -24.23 -2.05 -1.50
C SER A 142 -23.17 -1.01 -1.85
N ILE A 143 -21.96 -1.50 -2.14
CA ILE A 143 -20.81 -0.69 -2.57
C ILE A 143 -20.28 -1.23 -3.90
N GLU A 144 -20.07 -0.34 -4.86
CA GLU A 144 -19.21 -0.55 -6.02
C GLU A 144 -17.91 0.23 -5.82
N HIS A 145 -16.78 -0.46 -5.74
CA HIS A 145 -15.46 0.14 -5.60
C HIS A 145 -14.55 -0.29 -6.75
N THR A 146 -13.79 0.64 -7.31
CA THR A 146 -12.88 0.33 -8.41
C THR A 146 -11.50 0.91 -8.17
N GLU A 147 -10.50 0.05 -8.37
CA GLU A 147 -9.10 0.43 -8.52
C GLU A 147 -8.72 0.47 -10.01
N PRO A 148 -8.70 1.66 -10.64
CA PRO A 148 -8.12 1.81 -11.96
C PRO A 148 -6.61 1.90 -11.85
N ILE A 149 -5.88 0.83 -12.18
CA ILE A 149 -4.41 0.79 -12.01
C ILE A 149 -3.70 1.74 -12.98
N GLY A 150 -4.28 1.91 -14.17
CA GLY A 150 -3.68 2.67 -15.28
C GLY A 150 -2.93 1.77 -16.25
N TRP A 151 -3.18 1.96 -17.54
CA TRP A 151 -2.73 1.04 -18.60
C TRP A 151 -1.21 0.85 -18.64
N TRP A 152 -0.44 1.92 -18.50
CA TRP A 152 1.01 1.88 -18.58
C TRP A 152 1.64 1.52 -17.24
N HIS A 153 1.04 1.96 -16.12
CA HIS A 153 1.46 1.60 -14.77
C HIS A 153 1.38 0.08 -14.59
N PHE A 154 0.29 -0.55 -15.04
CA PHE A 154 0.20 -2.01 -15.01
C PHE A 154 1.31 -2.67 -15.83
N SER A 155 1.61 -2.14 -17.03
CA SER A 155 2.67 -2.69 -17.88
C SER A 155 4.08 -2.57 -17.26
N HIS A 156 4.32 -1.50 -16.51
CA HIS A 156 5.59 -1.31 -15.81
C HIS A 156 5.72 -2.27 -14.62
N SER A 157 4.73 -2.32 -13.74
CA SER A 157 4.81 -3.04 -12.46
C SER A 157 4.51 -4.54 -12.58
N TYR A 158 3.47 -4.90 -13.34
CA TYR A 158 2.86 -6.24 -13.34
C TYR A 158 3.08 -7.01 -14.65
N VAL A 159 3.77 -6.41 -15.64
CA VAL A 159 4.15 -7.10 -16.89
C VAL A 159 5.66 -7.19 -17.04
N ARG A 160 6.36 -6.06 -16.86
CA ARG A 160 7.83 -6.00 -16.95
C ARG A 160 8.53 -6.08 -15.60
N GLY A 161 7.84 -5.66 -14.54
CA GLY A 161 8.42 -5.43 -13.23
C GLY A 161 8.35 -6.63 -12.28
N ASN A 162 8.50 -6.32 -10.99
CA ASN A 162 8.74 -7.29 -9.93
C ASN A 162 7.51 -8.13 -9.57
N TRP A 163 6.30 -7.67 -9.91
CA TRP A 163 5.04 -8.30 -9.50
C TRP A 163 4.36 -9.08 -10.63
N ARG A 164 5.10 -9.43 -11.68
CA ARG A 164 4.54 -10.01 -12.90
C ARG A 164 4.10 -11.48 -12.77
N HIS A 165 4.55 -12.18 -11.73
CA HIS A 165 4.24 -13.59 -11.51
C HIS A 165 3.28 -13.81 -10.35
N VAL A 166 2.29 -14.67 -10.58
CA VAL A 166 1.57 -15.34 -9.50
C VAL A 166 2.53 -16.33 -8.82
N LYS A 167 2.58 -16.31 -7.50
CA LYS A 167 3.36 -17.27 -6.71
C LYS A 167 2.48 -18.43 -6.20
N PRO A 168 3.08 -19.60 -5.87
CA PRO A 168 2.31 -20.80 -5.49
C PRO A 168 1.43 -20.63 -4.24
N ASP A 169 1.79 -19.71 -3.36
CA ASP A 169 1.08 -19.34 -2.13
C ASP A 169 -0.14 -18.42 -2.38
N GLY A 170 -0.43 -18.09 -3.64
CA GLY A 170 -1.58 -17.24 -4.01
C GLY A 170 -1.26 -15.75 -4.05
N VAL A 171 0.01 -15.34 -3.92
CA VAL A 171 0.40 -13.94 -4.15
C VAL A 171 0.21 -13.61 -5.64
N GLY A 172 -0.69 -12.67 -5.93
CA GLY A 172 -1.00 -12.19 -7.29
C GLY A 172 -1.38 -10.71 -7.32
N SER A 173 -2.03 -10.25 -8.40
CA SER A 173 -2.42 -8.84 -8.55
C SER A 173 -3.25 -8.33 -7.37
N LEU A 174 -4.22 -9.11 -6.90
CA LEU A 174 -5.09 -8.68 -5.80
C LEU A 174 -4.30 -8.37 -4.54
N LEU A 175 -3.40 -9.26 -4.10
CA LEU A 175 -2.58 -9.05 -2.91
C LEU A 175 -1.57 -7.90 -3.09
N THR A 176 -0.92 -7.84 -4.25
CA THR A 176 0.18 -6.90 -4.49
C THR A 176 -0.29 -5.50 -4.88
N LYS A 177 -1.53 -5.34 -5.38
CA LYS A 177 -2.07 -4.06 -5.85
C LYS A 177 -3.32 -3.59 -5.15
N SER A 178 -4.12 -4.50 -4.61
CA SER A 178 -5.48 -4.20 -4.16
C SER A 178 -5.88 -4.81 -2.83
N CYS A 179 -4.91 -5.30 -2.04
CA CYS A 179 -5.16 -5.74 -0.67
C CYS A 179 -5.71 -4.60 0.19
N HIS A 180 -5.20 -3.38 0.00
CA HIS A 180 -5.72 -2.18 0.67
C HIS A 180 -7.11 -1.77 0.17
N ASP A 181 -7.50 -2.12 -1.06
CA ASP A 181 -8.83 -1.81 -1.60
C ASP A 181 -9.87 -2.79 -1.03
N ILE A 182 -9.52 -4.07 -0.88
CA ILE A 182 -10.31 -5.07 -0.15
C ILE A 182 -10.40 -4.70 1.34
N ASP A 183 -9.28 -4.30 1.94
CA ASP A 183 -9.25 -3.81 3.32
C ASP A 183 -10.15 -2.58 3.51
N PHE A 184 -10.16 -1.64 2.57
CA PHE A 184 -11.05 -0.48 2.62
C PHE A 184 -12.53 -0.89 2.65
N LEU A 185 -12.94 -1.89 1.86
CA LEU A 185 -14.30 -2.44 1.91
C LEU A 185 -14.58 -3.10 3.26
N MET A 186 -13.66 -3.94 3.74
CA MET A 186 -13.77 -4.59 5.05
C MET A 186 -13.83 -3.56 6.18
N TRP A 187 -13.08 -2.47 6.08
CA TRP A 187 -13.09 -1.39 7.04
C TRP A 187 -14.47 -0.75 7.12
N LEU A 188 -15.07 -0.41 5.98
CA LEU A 188 -16.39 0.22 5.95
C LEU A 188 -17.53 -0.72 6.37
N LEU A 189 -17.43 -2.02 6.03
CA LEU A 189 -18.55 -2.96 6.10
C LEU A 189 -18.45 -4.00 7.21
N THR A 190 -17.25 -4.22 7.77
CA THR A 190 -16.97 -5.25 8.77
C THR A 190 -16.45 -4.69 10.07
N SER A 191 -15.63 -3.63 10.05
CA SER A 191 -15.02 -3.12 11.29
C SER A 191 -16.07 -2.62 12.30
N PRO A 192 -15.78 -2.79 13.60
CA PRO A 192 -16.55 -2.16 14.67
C PRO A 192 -16.72 -0.64 14.44
N SER A 193 -17.87 -0.12 14.83
CA SER A 193 -18.20 1.30 14.76
C SER A 193 -19.29 1.66 15.76
N SER A 194 -19.54 2.94 15.95
CA SER A 194 -20.70 3.43 16.72
C SER A 194 -22.03 2.87 16.19
N LEU A 195 -22.10 2.57 14.89
CA LEU A 195 -23.28 2.00 14.24
C LEU A 195 -23.40 0.47 14.44
N THR A 196 -22.29 -0.25 14.31
CA THR A 196 -22.27 -1.73 14.24
C THR A 196 -21.92 -2.42 15.56
N GLY A 197 -21.54 -1.64 16.58
CA GLY A 197 -21.11 -2.12 17.89
C GLY A 197 -19.65 -2.58 17.91
N GLU A 198 -19.25 -3.21 19.02
CA GLU A 198 -17.86 -3.65 19.27
C GLU A 198 -17.45 -4.91 18.49
N LYS A 199 -18.44 -5.70 18.02
CA LYS A 199 -18.20 -6.93 17.26
C LYS A 199 -18.09 -6.62 15.76
N PRO A 200 -17.16 -7.23 15.01
CA PRO A 200 -17.15 -7.09 13.56
C PRO A 200 -18.38 -7.75 12.93
N HIS A 201 -18.89 -7.20 11.81
CA HIS A 201 -19.94 -7.82 11.00
C HIS A 201 -19.29 -8.53 9.82
N LEU A 202 -19.11 -9.84 9.94
CA LEU A 202 -18.25 -10.63 9.05
C LEU A 202 -18.93 -10.97 7.72
N PRO A 203 -18.15 -11.10 6.64
CA PRO A 203 -18.69 -11.56 5.37
C PRO A 203 -19.21 -13.01 5.48
N SER A 204 -20.19 -13.34 4.65
CA SER A 204 -20.74 -14.69 4.50
C SER A 204 -20.14 -15.41 3.30
N THR A 205 -20.07 -14.73 2.15
CA THR A 205 -19.64 -15.33 0.88
C THR A 205 -18.67 -14.45 0.13
N ILE A 206 -17.75 -15.08 -0.59
CA ILE A 206 -16.77 -14.42 -1.46
C ILE A 206 -16.75 -15.13 -2.81
N THR A 207 -16.88 -14.36 -3.89
CA THR A 207 -16.71 -14.83 -5.27
C THR A 207 -15.75 -13.92 -6.01
N SER A 208 -15.09 -14.46 -7.03
CA SER A 208 -14.07 -13.71 -7.76
C SER A 208 -13.91 -14.26 -9.17
N THR A 209 -13.82 -13.35 -10.14
CA THR A 209 -13.56 -13.67 -11.55
C THR A 209 -12.51 -12.72 -12.06
N GLY A 210 -11.47 -13.23 -12.72
CA GLY A 210 -10.41 -12.38 -13.25
C GLY A 210 -9.64 -13.04 -14.37
N HIS A 211 -9.10 -12.22 -15.25
CA HIS A 211 -8.44 -12.65 -16.47
C HIS A 211 -7.25 -11.75 -16.77
N LEU A 212 -6.19 -12.34 -17.32
CA LEU A 212 -5.16 -11.59 -18.04
C LEU A 212 -5.74 -11.20 -19.39
N THR A 213 -6.35 -10.05 -19.61
CA THR A 213 -7.10 -9.73 -20.84
C THR A 213 -6.24 -9.12 -21.95
N GLN A 214 -5.29 -8.26 -21.60
CA GLN A 214 -4.55 -7.40 -22.52
C GLN A 214 -3.19 -7.99 -22.89
N PHE A 215 -2.40 -8.43 -21.91
CA PHE A 215 -1.00 -8.82 -22.13
C PHE A 215 -0.87 -10.30 -22.51
N ARG A 216 -1.50 -10.68 -23.63
CA ARG A 216 -1.42 -12.02 -24.23
C ARG A 216 -0.73 -11.97 -25.58
N LYS A 217 -0.01 -13.04 -25.95
CA LYS A 217 0.61 -13.20 -27.28
C LYS A 217 -0.36 -12.95 -28.44
N SER A 218 -1.63 -13.37 -28.30
CA SER A 218 -2.67 -13.16 -29.32
C SER A 218 -3.03 -11.69 -29.58
N ARG A 219 -2.69 -10.77 -28.66
CA ARG A 219 -2.89 -9.32 -28.82
C ARG A 219 -1.64 -8.59 -29.32
N LYS A 220 -0.53 -9.30 -29.55
CA LYS A 220 0.68 -8.72 -30.11
C LYS A 220 0.38 -8.09 -31.48
N PRO A 221 0.77 -6.83 -31.73
CA PRO A 221 0.58 -6.21 -33.04
C PRO A 221 1.23 -7.05 -34.14
N ARG A 222 0.52 -7.33 -35.24
CA ARG A 222 1.04 -8.15 -36.35
C ARG A 222 2.36 -7.62 -36.89
N ARG A 223 2.47 -6.29 -37.02
CA ARG A 223 3.69 -5.63 -37.50
C ARG A 223 4.89 -5.92 -36.61
N ALA A 224 4.71 -6.16 -35.31
CA ALA A 224 5.81 -6.47 -34.38
C ALA A 224 6.56 -7.77 -34.73
N GLY A 225 5.95 -8.66 -35.54
CA GLY A 225 6.56 -9.93 -35.95
C GLY A 225 7.07 -10.73 -34.76
N ASN A 226 8.31 -11.21 -34.85
CA ASN A 226 8.97 -12.00 -33.80
C ASN A 226 9.75 -11.16 -32.79
N ALA A 227 9.60 -9.83 -32.78
CA ALA A 227 10.33 -8.98 -31.85
C ALA A 227 9.97 -9.30 -30.39
N THR A 228 10.98 -9.52 -29.56
CA THR A 228 10.87 -9.77 -28.12
C THR A 228 11.22 -8.52 -27.30
N ASN A 229 12.01 -7.59 -27.84
CA ASN A 229 12.35 -6.32 -27.21
C ASN A 229 11.77 -5.12 -27.99
N CYS A 230 11.33 -4.07 -27.28
CA CYS A 230 10.71 -2.90 -27.90
C CYS A 230 11.68 -2.05 -28.73
N LEU A 231 12.99 -2.08 -28.43
CA LEU A 231 13.99 -1.28 -29.12
C LEU A 231 14.24 -1.75 -30.56
N SER A 232 14.04 -3.04 -30.83
CA SER A 232 14.13 -3.64 -32.18
C SER A 232 12.76 -3.87 -32.82
N CYS A 233 11.67 -3.50 -32.14
CA CYS A 233 10.33 -3.81 -32.59
C CYS A 233 9.88 -2.88 -33.73
N PRO A 234 9.56 -3.41 -34.91
CA PRO A 234 9.11 -2.60 -36.05
C PRO A 234 7.76 -1.91 -35.85
N ALA A 235 6.97 -2.30 -34.84
CA ALA A 235 5.69 -1.68 -34.50
C ALA A 235 5.79 -0.64 -33.36
N ALA A 236 7.00 -0.31 -32.90
CA ALA A 236 7.17 0.55 -31.74
C ALA A 236 6.62 1.98 -31.92
N ASP A 237 6.65 2.48 -33.16
CA ASP A 237 6.12 3.78 -33.58
C ASP A 237 4.60 3.91 -33.44
N GLU A 238 3.86 2.80 -33.44
CA GLU A 238 2.40 2.77 -33.31
C GLU A 238 1.89 2.02 -32.05
N CYS A 239 2.76 1.25 -31.38
CA CYS A 239 2.42 0.58 -30.12
C CYS A 239 2.42 1.55 -28.94
N SER A 240 1.31 1.59 -28.18
CA SER A 240 1.20 2.38 -26.94
C SER A 240 2.15 1.90 -25.84
N TYR A 241 2.54 0.62 -25.85
CA TYR A 241 3.38 -0.02 -24.83
C TYR A 241 4.89 -0.03 -25.16
N ALA A 242 5.32 0.64 -26.24
CA ALA A 242 6.73 0.68 -26.61
C ALA A 242 7.57 1.27 -25.46
N ALA A 243 8.57 0.53 -24.98
CA ALA A 243 9.34 0.89 -23.79
C ALA A 243 10.03 2.27 -23.93
N GLN A 244 10.60 2.56 -25.10
CA GLN A 244 11.24 3.84 -25.40
C GLN A 244 10.26 5.02 -25.31
N LYS A 245 9.00 4.85 -25.71
CA LYS A 245 8.00 5.93 -25.60
C LYS A 245 7.65 6.22 -24.15
N LEU A 246 7.46 5.16 -23.35
CA LEU A 246 7.13 5.28 -21.94
C LEU A 246 8.29 5.86 -21.15
N TYR A 247 9.47 5.23 -21.19
CA TYR A 247 10.57 5.60 -20.29
C TYR A 247 11.43 6.73 -20.83
N ARG A 248 11.86 6.68 -22.10
CA ARG A 248 12.74 7.72 -22.67
C ARG A 248 11.95 8.96 -23.05
N ASP A 249 10.95 8.83 -23.92
CA ASP A 249 10.28 10.00 -24.50
C ASP A 249 9.43 10.73 -23.45
N HIS A 250 8.60 9.99 -22.71
CA HIS A 250 7.73 10.57 -21.70
C HIS A 250 8.49 10.88 -20.41
N TRP A 251 8.98 9.88 -19.66
CA TRP A 251 9.52 10.14 -18.33
C TRP A 251 10.88 10.88 -18.33
N LEU A 252 11.84 10.43 -19.13
CA LEU A 252 13.18 11.03 -19.11
C LEU A 252 13.22 12.40 -19.80
N ARG A 253 12.64 12.53 -21.00
CA ARG A 253 12.81 13.74 -21.82
C ARG A 253 11.71 14.78 -21.64
N LYS A 254 10.45 14.36 -21.54
CA LYS A 254 9.32 15.27 -21.37
C LYS A 254 9.14 15.67 -19.90
N GLU A 255 8.96 14.71 -19.00
CA GLU A 255 8.71 15.00 -17.58
C GLU A 255 9.99 15.42 -16.84
N ARG A 256 11.16 14.89 -17.26
CA ARG A 256 12.45 15.14 -16.60
C ARG A 256 12.39 14.84 -15.09
N ASP A 257 11.75 13.74 -14.74
CA ASP A 257 11.63 13.25 -13.36
C ASP A 257 12.51 12.00 -13.17
N THR A 258 13.54 12.10 -12.34
CA THR A 258 14.45 10.99 -12.00
C THR A 258 13.83 10.00 -11.00
N GLY A 259 12.62 10.28 -10.50
CA GLY A 259 11.87 9.42 -9.61
C GLY A 259 11.26 8.21 -10.31
N TRP A 260 10.15 7.71 -9.76
CA TRP A 260 9.41 6.61 -10.38
C TRP A 260 8.82 7.08 -11.73
N PRO A 261 8.89 6.29 -12.82
CA PRO A 261 9.36 4.90 -12.88
C PRO A 261 10.87 4.72 -13.16
N LEU A 262 11.59 5.79 -13.52
CA LEU A 262 12.99 5.69 -13.96
C LEU A 262 13.92 5.15 -12.90
N LYS A 263 13.75 5.54 -11.62
CA LYS A 263 14.53 5.02 -10.50
C LYS A 263 14.38 3.49 -10.31
N ILE A 264 13.32 2.87 -10.83
CA ILE A 264 13.18 1.42 -10.79
C ILE A 264 13.95 0.75 -11.94
N VAL A 265 13.99 1.39 -13.11
CA VAL A 265 14.71 0.88 -14.29
C VAL A 265 16.22 1.10 -14.16
N VAL A 266 16.61 2.26 -13.64
CA VAL A 266 17.98 2.69 -13.41
C VAL A 266 18.03 3.30 -11.99
N PRO A 267 18.33 2.50 -10.95
CA PRO A 267 18.41 2.97 -9.56
C PRO A 267 19.28 4.21 -9.35
N GLU A 268 20.36 4.30 -10.11
CA GLU A 268 21.36 5.37 -10.09
C GLU A 268 21.05 6.57 -11.02
N ILE A 269 19.84 6.69 -11.57
CA ILE A 269 19.52 7.67 -12.63
C ILE A 269 19.75 9.13 -12.20
N GLU A 270 19.45 9.47 -10.94
CA GLU A 270 19.64 10.81 -10.38
C GLU A 270 21.12 11.21 -10.37
N ASP A 271 22.00 10.31 -9.92
CA ASP A 271 23.44 10.52 -9.91
C ASP A 271 24.01 10.69 -11.32
N ILE A 272 23.48 9.92 -12.27
CA ILE A 272 23.91 10.02 -13.67
C ILE A 272 23.49 11.37 -14.26
N VAL A 273 22.27 11.84 -13.98
CA VAL A 273 21.85 13.18 -14.43
C VAL A 273 22.75 14.26 -13.81
N ALA A 274 23.09 14.16 -12.52
CA ALA A 274 23.97 15.11 -11.86
C ALA A 274 25.40 15.13 -12.44
N LYS A 275 25.95 13.96 -12.78
CA LYS A 275 27.36 13.82 -13.24
C LYS A 275 27.53 13.95 -14.75
N SER A 276 26.57 13.47 -15.53
CA SER A 276 26.68 13.27 -16.97
C SER A 276 25.49 13.84 -17.76
N GLY A 277 24.58 14.54 -17.10
CA GLY A 277 23.41 15.16 -17.71
C GLY A 277 22.37 14.15 -18.22
N TRP A 278 21.30 14.69 -18.80
CA TRP A 278 20.17 13.92 -19.33
C TRP A 278 20.57 12.98 -20.49
N ASP A 279 21.61 13.31 -21.25
CA ASP A 279 22.09 12.47 -22.36
C ASP A 279 22.85 11.23 -21.84
N GLY A 280 23.65 11.40 -20.77
CA GLY A 280 24.27 10.27 -20.08
C GLY A 280 23.22 9.35 -19.46
N ALA A 281 22.19 9.95 -18.85
CA ALA A 281 21.05 9.23 -18.28
C ALA A 281 20.27 8.45 -19.36
N GLU A 282 20.04 9.05 -20.54
CA GLU A 282 19.41 8.36 -21.67
C GLU A 282 20.26 7.18 -22.13
N THR A 283 21.57 7.36 -22.28
CA THR A 283 22.47 6.29 -22.71
C THR A 283 22.36 5.07 -21.78
N LYS A 284 22.38 5.30 -20.46
CA LYS A 284 22.22 4.23 -19.47
C LYS A 284 20.83 3.62 -19.51
N LEU A 285 19.78 4.44 -19.60
CA LEU A 285 18.40 3.97 -19.69
C LEU A 285 18.20 3.07 -20.92
N MET A 286 18.65 3.52 -22.10
CA MET A 286 18.51 2.75 -23.33
C MET A 286 19.30 1.44 -23.28
N SER A 287 20.46 1.42 -22.61
CA SER A 287 21.19 0.18 -22.32
C SER A 287 20.36 -0.78 -21.46
N ARG A 288 19.72 -0.31 -20.37
CA ARG A 288 18.82 -1.15 -19.54
C ARG A 288 17.60 -1.65 -20.32
N LEU A 289 17.01 -0.79 -21.16
CA LEU A 289 15.89 -1.18 -22.02
C LEU A 289 16.31 -2.12 -23.16
N GLY A 290 17.59 -2.25 -23.45
CA GLY A 290 18.10 -3.23 -24.41
C GLY A 290 18.19 -4.65 -23.85
N GLU A 291 18.14 -4.81 -22.53
CA GLU A 291 18.21 -6.12 -21.88
C GLU A 291 16.97 -6.96 -22.22
N ASP A 292 17.20 -8.23 -22.55
CA ASP A 292 16.14 -9.18 -22.92
C ASP A 292 16.54 -10.62 -22.55
N TYR A 293 15.59 -11.55 -22.61
CA TYR A 293 15.82 -12.97 -22.39
C TYR A 293 15.24 -13.83 -23.51
N ASP A 294 15.79 -15.02 -23.68
CA ASP A 294 15.27 -16.04 -24.59
C ASP A 294 14.98 -17.35 -23.84
N THR A 295 14.65 -18.40 -24.58
CA THR A 295 14.29 -19.71 -24.03
C THR A 295 15.46 -20.48 -23.43
N THR A 296 16.69 -19.99 -23.57
CA THR A 296 17.90 -20.63 -23.02
C THR A 296 18.25 -20.12 -21.63
N MET A 297 17.73 -18.94 -21.24
CA MET A 297 17.94 -18.38 -19.92
C MET A 297 17.12 -19.14 -18.86
N PRO A 298 17.72 -19.55 -17.73
CA PRO A 298 17.00 -20.20 -16.64
C PRO A 298 15.88 -19.33 -16.08
N SER A 299 14.73 -19.93 -15.77
CA SER A 299 13.58 -19.19 -15.21
C SER A 299 13.91 -18.45 -13.91
N SER A 300 14.80 -18.99 -13.07
CA SER A 300 15.26 -18.30 -11.86
C SER A 300 15.93 -16.96 -12.17
N GLU A 301 16.81 -16.91 -13.18
CA GLU A 301 17.49 -15.69 -13.61
C GLU A 301 16.51 -14.69 -14.23
N VAL A 302 15.53 -15.18 -15.00
CA VAL A 302 14.46 -14.33 -15.53
C VAL A 302 13.66 -13.71 -14.40
N GLU A 303 13.26 -14.49 -13.39
CA GLU A 303 12.44 -14.07 -12.25
C GLU A 303 13.16 -13.12 -11.27
N GLU A 304 14.49 -13.16 -11.20
CA GLU A 304 15.29 -12.36 -10.27
C GLU A 304 15.18 -10.84 -10.49
N ARG A 305 14.77 -10.39 -11.69
CA ARG A 305 14.70 -8.96 -12.03
C ARG A 305 13.59 -8.62 -13.02
N GLY A 306 13.34 -7.33 -13.18
CA GLY A 306 12.44 -6.79 -14.20
C GLY A 306 13.12 -6.60 -15.55
N TRP A 307 12.35 -6.74 -16.64
CA TRP A 307 12.82 -6.63 -18.03
C TRP A 307 12.09 -5.49 -18.74
N TYR A 308 12.43 -4.25 -18.37
CA TYR A 308 11.66 -3.05 -18.74
C TYR A 308 11.65 -2.73 -20.24
N GLY A 309 12.61 -3.25 -21.00
CA GLY A 309 12.65 -3.17 -22.46
C GLY A 309 11.75 -4.15 -23.20
N ARG A 310 11.40 -5.27 -22.55
CA ARG A 310 10.74 -6.40 -23.20
C ARG A 310 9.35 -6.04 -23.72
N CYS A 311 8.97 -6.67 -24.82
CA CYS A 311 7.63 -6.59 -25.39
C CYS A 311 6.62 -7.15 -24.39
N VAL A 312 5.64 -6.33 -24.01
CA VAL A 312 4.60 -6.69 -23.03
C VAL A 312 3.75 -7.91 -23.44
N TYR A 313 3.75 -8.27 -24.73
CA TYR A 313 3.03 -9.45 -25.24
C TYR A 313 3.91 -10.71 -25.33
N GLU A 314 5.22 -10.58 -25.14
CA GLU A 314 6.19 -11.69 -25.06
C GLU A 314 6.77 -11.86 -23.64
N SER A 315 6.34 -11.02 -22.69
CA SER A 315 6.64 -11.16 -21.27
C SER A 315 6.05 -12.46 -20.69
N ASP A 316 6.66 -12.89 -19.60
CA ASP A 316 6.37 -14.08 -18.80
C ASP A 316 5.35 -13.82 -17.68
N ASN A 317 4.62 -12.70 -17.77
CA ASN A 317 3.67 -12.32 -16.73
C ASN A 317 2.49 -13.30 -16.68
N SER A 318 2.09 -13.67 -15.46
CA SER A 318 0.99 -14.61 -15.20
C SER A 318 -0.13 -14.01 -14.34
N VAL A 319 0.05 -12.80 -13.82
CA VAL A 319 -0.96 -12.11 -13.02
C VAL A 319 -2.10 -11.53 -13.88
N VAL A 320 -3.29 -11.40 -13.29
CA VAL A 320 -4.50 -10.91 -13.99
C VAL A 320 -4.52 -9.39 -14.08
N ASP A 321 -5.01 -8.84 -15.19
CA ASP A 321 -5.07 -7.39 -15.44
C ASP A 321 -6.48 -6.81 -15.35
N ASP A 322 -7.49 -7.67 -15.18
CA ASP A 322 -8.87 -7.33 -14.88
C ASP A 322 -9.45 -8.38 -13.92
N GLN A 323 -9.97 -7.96 -12.77
CA GLN A 323 -10.52 -8.85 -11.76
C GLN A 323 -11.67 -8.18 -10.99
N THR A 324 -12.78 -8.90 -10.86
CA THR A 324 -13.93 -8.49 -10.03
C THR A 324 -14.09 -9.45 -8.86
N VAL A 325 -14.26 -8.90 -7.66
CA VAL A 325 -14.52 -9.64 -6.42
C VAL A 325 -15.87 -9.19 -5.88
N VAL A 326 -16.74 -10.14 -5.51
CA VAL A 326 -18.02 -9.86 -4.85
C VAL A 326 -17.99 -10.46 -3.46
N ILE A 327 -18.30 -9.65 -2.46
CA ILE A 327 -18.33 -10.03 -1.05
C ILE A 327 -19.75 -9.80 -0.54
N GLY A 328 -20.35 -10.82 0.06
CA GLY A 328 -21.67 -10.77 0.68
C GLY A 328 -21.58 -10.78 2.20
N TRP A 329 -22.55 -10.15 2.85
CA TRP A 329 -22.82 -10.22 4.29
C TRP A 329 -24.29 -10.58 4.49
N GLU A 330 -24.58 -11.46 5.42
CA GLU A 330 -25.95 -11.75 5.89
C GLU A 330 -26.32 -10.87 7.08
N GLU A 331 -27.59 -10.87 7.46
CA GLU A 331 -28.04 -10.25 8.72
C GLU A 331 -27.37 -10.91 9.93
N ASP A 332 -26.83 -10.10 10.84
CA ASP A 332 -26.12 -10.58 12.05
C ASP A 332 -26.39 -9.65 13.24
N PRO A 333 -27.58 -9.71 13.85
CA PRO A 333 -27.96 -8.78 14.93
C PRO A 333 -27.20 -9.09 16.23
N VAL A 334 -26.81 -8.04 16.96
CA VAL A 334 -26.14 -8.16 18.26
C VAL A 334 -27.09 -7.69 19.36
N THR A 335 -27.48 -8.60 20.25
CA THR A 335 -28.32 -8.32 21.42
C THR A 335 -27.77 -7.17 22.26
N GLY A 336 -28.63 -6.25 22.69
CA GLY A 336 -28.24 -5.09 23.49
C GLY A 336 -27.60 -3.95 22.70
N THR A 337 -27.66 -3.98 21.37
CA THR A 337 -27.18 -2.90 20.48
C THR A 337 -28.31 -2.42 19.56
N PRO A 338 -28.20 -1.25 18.89
CA PRO A 338 -29.18 -0.82 17.89
C PRO A 338 -29.46 -1.85 16.79
N SER A 339 -28.50 -2.75 16.51
CA SER A 339 -28.65 -3.82 15.52
C SER A 339 -29.63 -4.92 15.89
N GLU A 340 -30.04 -5.03 17.17
CA GLU A 340 -31.09 -5.95 17.59
C GLU A 340 -32.45 -5.62 16.93
N ASN A 341 -32.65 -4.36 16.55
CA ASN A 341 -33.83 -3.91 15.80
C ASN A 341 -33.59 -3.88 14.27
N GLY A 342 -32.60 -4.63 13.79
CA GLY A 342 -32.30 -4.78 12.36
C GLY A 342 -31.54 -3.61 11.73
N TYR A 343 -30.95 -2.70 12.52
CA TYR A 343 -30.28 -1.50 12.00
C TYR A 343 -28.75 -1.59 12.07
N GLY A 344 -28.08 -1.46 10.94
CA GLY A 344 -26.61 -1.33 10.84
C GLY A 344 -25.87 -2.66 10.66
N ARG A 345 -26.54 -3.80 10.83
CA ARG A 345 -25.99 -5.14 10.57
C ARG A 345 -26.90 -5.97 9.65
N GLY A 346 -27.64 -5.30 8.77
CA GLY A 346 -28.43 -5.94 7.72
C GLY A 346 -27.57 -6.53 6.60
N PRO A 347 -28.19 -7.31 5.69
CA PRO A 347 -27.51 -7.89 4.55
C PRO A 347 -26.99 -6.80 3.61
N LYS A 348 -25.79 -7.00 3.07
CA LYS A 348 -25.13 -6.02 2.19
C LYS A 348 -24.14 -6.69 1.25
N THR A 349 -23.79 -5.98 0.17
CA THR A 349 -22.90 -6.51 -0.88
C THR A 349 -21.85 -5.49 -1.28
N ALA A 350 -20.60 -5.94 -1.41
CA ALA A 350 -19.54 -5.14 -2.01
C ALA A 350 -19.08 -5.78 -3.31
N VAL A 351 -18.93 -4.95 -4.35
CA VAL A 351 -18.31 -5.31 -5.62
C VAL A 351 -17.03 -4.50 -5.75
N PHE A 352 -15.91 -5.19 -5.79
CA PHE A 352 -14.61 -4.62 -6.09
C PHE A 352 -14.22 -4.93 -7.53
N HIS A 353 -13.74 -3.94 -8.28
CA HIS A 353 -13.20 -4.11 -9.63
C HIS A 353 -11.79 -3.53 -9.73
N MET A 354 -10.81 -4.38 -10.01
CA MET A 354 -9.45 -3.98 -10.35
C MET A 354 -9.29 -4.04 -11.86
N THR A 355 -8.82 -2.97 -12.49
CA THR A 355 -8.68 -2.93 -13.96
C THR A 355 -7.44 -2.17 -14.41
N ALA A 356 -6.71 -2.74 -15.36
CA ALA A 356 -5.55 -2.14 -16.01
C ALA A 356 -5.86 -1.26 -17.22
N PRO A 357 -6.72 -1.64 -18.19
CA PRO A 357 -6.92 -0.88 -19.44
C PRO A 357 -7.79 0.37 -19.23
N THR A 358 -7.24 1.34 -18.50
CA THR A 358 -7.92 2.58 -18.11
C THR A 358 -6.95 3.76 -18.17
N GLU A 359 -7.49 4.95 -18.45
CA GLU A 359 -6.77 6.23 -18.40
C GLU A 359 -6.44 6.62 -16.96
N ALA A 360 -7.41 6.47 -16.05
CA ALA A 360 -7.23 6.78 -14.64
C ALA A 360 -6.12 5.91 -14.05
N GLN A 361 -5.26 6.51 -13.23
CA GLN A 361 -4.15 5.83 -12.59
C GLN A 361 -4.24 6.03 -11.08
N CYS A 362 -4.64 4.97 -10.39
CA CYS A 362 -4.81 4.90 -8.94
C CYS A 362 -5.83 5.92 -8.37
N ASP A 363 -6.57 6.64 -9.21
CA ASP A 363 -7.70 7.50 -8.84
C ASP A 363 -8.92 6.61 -8.58
N ARG A 364 -9.05 6.11 -7.34
CA ARG A 364 -10.16 5.22 -6.97
C ARG A 364 -11.49 5.92 -7.13
N ARG A 365 -12.50 5.16 -7.55
CA ARG A 365 -13.86 5.64 -7.71
C ARG A 365 -14.87 4.62 -7.21
N GLY A 366 -16.07 5.08 -6.90
CA GLY A 366 -17.13 4.17 -6.50
C GLY A 366 -18.50 4.80 -6.34
N ARG A 367 -19.47 3.91 -6.11
CA ARG A 367 -20.85 4.23 -5.76
C ARG A 367 -21.25 3.45 -4.53
N ILE A 368 -22.00 4.08 -3.64
CA ILE A 368 -22.53 3.45 -2.43
C ILE A 368 -24.02 3.73 -2.39
N TYR A 369 -24.81 2.68 -2.29
CA TYR A 369 -26.26 2.79 -2.18
C TYR A 369 -26.66 2.51 -0.76
N GLY A 370 -27.46 3.41 -0.20
CA GLY A 370 -28.02 3.28 1.14
C GLY A 370 -29.54 3.33 1.13
N SER A 371 -30.15 3.05 2.28
CA SER A 371 -31.60 3.03 2.43
C SER A 371 -32.26 4.41 2.30
N GLN A 372 -31.49 5.50 2.43
CA GLN A 372 -31.99 6.88 2.40
C GLN A 372 -31.26 7.79 1.40
N GLY A 373 -30.31 7.26 0.63
CA GLY A 373 -29.54 8.04 -0.32
C GLY A 373 -28.52 7.23 -1.10
N GLU A 374 -27.70 7.92 -1.89
CA GLU A 374 -26.55 7.35 -2.57
C GLU A 374 -25.34 8.28 -2.50
N ILE A 375 -24.14 7.69 -2.54
CA ILE A 375 -22.87 8.41 -2.63
C ILE A 375 -22.16 8.01 -3.92
N SER A 376 -21.58 8.98 -4.62
CA SER A 376 -20.58 8.76 -5.66
C SER A 376 -19.28 9.48 -5.30
N TYR A 377 -18.12 8.85 -5.52
CA TYR A 377 -16.82 9.43 -5.19
C TYR A 377 -15.73 9.10 -6.22
N ASP A 378 -14.68 9.93 -6.27
CA ASP A 378 -13.61 9.86 -7.28
C ASP A 378 -12.21 10.29 -6.79
N SER A 379 -11.80 9.86 -5.58
CA SER A 379 -10.54 10.23 -4.89
C SER A 379 -10.36 11.72 -4.60
N LYS A 380 -11.11 12.60 -5.27
CA LYS A 380 -11.03 14.07 -5.20
C LYS A 380 -12.29 14.66 -4.58
N SER A 381 -13.44 14.04 -4.82
CA SER A 381 -14.72 14.52 -4.32
C SER A 381 -15.63 13.38 -3.87
N ILE A 382 -16.56 13.71 -2.98
CA ILE A 382 -17.62 12.83 -2.51
C ILE A 382 -18.93 13.58 -2.69
N SER A 383 -19.83 13.04 -3.52
CA SER A 383 -21.17 13.60 -3.71
C SER A 383 -22.19 12.71 -3.02
N VAL A 384 -22.99 13.30 -2.13
CA VAL A 384 -24.02 12.65 -1.33
C VAL A 384 -25.37 13.13 -1.82
N TYR A 385 -26.22 12.22 -2.30
CA TYR A 385 -27.61 12.50 -2.66
C TYR A 385 -28.56 11.85 -1.66
N THR A 386 -29.51 12.64 -1.13
CA THR A 386 -30.48 12.19 -0.12
C THR A 386 -31.89 12.13 -0.70
N PHE A 387 -32.63 11.05 -0.41
CA PHE A 387 -33.97 10.83 -0.97
C PHE A 387 -35.03 11.76 -0.39
N ALA A 388 -34.90 12.11 0.89
CA ALA A 388 -35.89 12.89 1.63
C ALA A 388 -36.07 14.29 1.04
N ASP A 389 -34.97 14.96 0.69
CA ASP A 389 -34.97 16.32 0.15
C ASP A 389 -34.58 16.41 -1.33
N ARG A 390 -34.12 15.30 -1.92
CA ARG A 390 -33.70 15.18 -3.33
C ARG A 390 -32.59 16.16 -3.70
N LYS A 391 -31.65 16.39 -2.77
CA LYS A 391 -30.51 17.27 -2.98
C LYS A 391 -29.21 16.49 -3.02
N THR A 392 -28.25 17.03 -3.77
CA THR A 392 -26.86 16.56 -3.77
C THR A 392 -25.99 17.59 -3.08
N ILE A 393 -25.18 17.12 -2.13
CA ILE A 393 -24.10 17.90 -1.52
C ILE A 393 -22.78 17.28 -1.95
N THR A 394 -21.88 18.09 -2.50
CA THR A 394 -20.54 17.65 -2.91
C THR A 394 -19.49 18.18 -1.95
N HIS A 395 -18.76 17.26 -1.33
CA HIS A 395 -17.58 17.52 -0.51
C HIS A 395 -16.35 17.41 -1.40
N VAL A 396 -15.70 18.55 -1.67
CA VAL A 396 -14.40 18.57 -2.37
C VAL A 396 -13.30 18.36 -1.34
N ILE A 397 -12.47 17.36 -1.55
CA ILE A 397 -11.34 17.08 -0.65
C ILE A 397 -10.18 18.01 -1.02
N PRO A 398 -9.66 18.81 -0.08
CA PRO A 398 -8.56 19.72 -0.36
C PRO A 398 -7.32 18.97 -0.86
N LYS A 399 -6.73 19.47 -1.95
CA LYS A 399 -5.44 18.97 -2.43
C LYS A 399 -4.38 19.10 -1.35
N GLN A 400 -3.63 18.03 -1.15
CA GLN A 400 -2.47 18.03 -0.27
C GLN A 400 -1.26 18.63 -0.99
N ALA A 401 -0.19 18.92 -0.26
CA ALA A 401 1.08 19.31 -0.90
C ALA A 401 1.55 18.20 -1.86
N PRO A 402 2.20 18.51 -3.00
CA PRO A 402 2.54 17.53 -4.03
C PRO A 402 3.32 16.31 -3.50
N GLU A 403 4.23 16.52 -2.56
CA GLU A 403 5.02 15.47 -1.89
C GLU A 403 4.18 14.54 -1.00
N VAL A 404 3.03 15.01 -0.51
CA VAL A 404 2.05 14.24 0.26
C VAL A 404 1.11 13.48 -0.68
N GLU A 405 0.65 14.13 -1.75
CA GLU A 405 -0.23 13.52 -2.75
C GLU A 405 0.45 12.35 -3.48
N LYS A 406 1.73 12.50 -3.83
CA LYS A 406 2.57 11.42 -4.41
C LYS A 406 2.71 10.21 -3.47
N ALA A 407 2.44 10.36 -2.18
CA ALA A 407 2.53 9.31 -1.15
C ALA A 407 1.14 8.71 -0.85
N HIS A 408 0.58 8.02 -1.85
CA HIS A 408 -0.73 7.34 -1.77
C HIS A 408 -1.88 8.29 -1.39
N GLY A 409 -1.92 9.50 -1.97
CA GLY A 409 -2.97 10.49 -1.67
C GLY A 409 -2.94 11.00 -0.23
N GLY A 410 -1.77 10.97 0.41
CA GLY A 410 -1.56 11.34 1.81
C GLY A 410 -1.75 10.20 2.81
N GLY A 411 -2.10 8.98 2.37
CA GLY A 411 -2.29 7.83 3.24
C GLY A 411 -1.04 7.42 4.02
N ASP A 412 0.15 7.49 3.42
CA ASP A 412 1.42 7.17 4.10
C ASP A 412 1.66 8.14 5.28
N TRP A 413 1.35 9.42 5.08
CA TRP A 413 1.53 10.48 6.07
C TRP A 413 0.51 10.37 7.21
N GLY A 414 -0.75 10.09 6.87
CA GLY A 414 -1.81 9.86 7.85
C GLY A 414 -1.52 8.65 8.74
N LEU A 415 -1.04 7.54 8.16
CA LEU A 415 -0.63 6.34 8.90
C LEU A 415 0.56 6.62 9.82
N ALA A 416 1.62 7.26 9.30
CA ALA A 416 2.79 7.60 10.12
C ALA A 416 2.39 8.51 11.29
N GLY A 417 1.58 9.55 11.05
CA GLY A 417 1.11 10.45 12.10
C GLY A 417 0.17 9.77 13.11
N ALA A 418 -0.68 8.85 12.67
CA ALA A 418 -1.50 8.01 13.55
C ALA A 418 -0.64 7.12 14.47
N PHE A 419 0.35 6.44 13.90
CA PHE A 419 1.24 5.56 14.65
C PHE A 419 2.12 6.32 15.64
N VAL A 420 2.74 7.43 15.23
CA VAL A 420 3.57 8.24 16.13
C VAL A 420 2.75 8.73 17.32
N ARG A 421 1.53 9.25 17.08
CA ARG A 421 0.64 9.68 18.18
C ARG A 421 0.28 8.54 19.13
N ALA A 422 0.04 7.33 18.61
CA ALA A 422 -0.21 6.17 19.45
C ALA A 422 0.98 5.87 20.36
N VAL A 423 2.20 5.89 19.82
CA VAL A 423 3.43 5.65 20.59
C VAL A 423 3.66 6.75 21.63
N GLU A 424 3.45 8.02 21.29
CA GLU A 424 3.59 9.14 22.24
C GLU A 424 2.70 8.99 23.47
N GLU A 425 1.44 8.62 23.27
CA GLU A 425 0.46 8.49 24.36
C GLU A 425 0.79 7.30 25.27
N VAL A 426 1.36 6.23 24.70
CA VAL A 426 1.86 5.07 25.47
C VAL A 426 3.14 5.43 26.23
N ASP A 427 4.11 6.07 25.56
CA ASP A 427 5.39 6.47 26.16
C ASP A 427 5.19 7.48 27.30
N ASN A 428 4.19 8.36 27.19
CA ASN A 428 3.80 9.30 28.22
C ASN A 428 2.99 8.65 29.37
N GLY A 429 2.68 7.35 29.27
CA GLY A 429 1.85 6.63 30.25
C GLY A 429 0.40 7.12 30.30
N THR A 430 -0.09 7.76 29.24
CA THR A 430 -1.46 8.31 29.17
C THR A 430 -2.46 7.24 28.75
N LEU A 431 -2.08 6.34 27.84
CA LEU A 431 -2.92 5.25 27.36
C LEU A 431 -2.17 3.92 27.37
N GLU A 432 -2.91 2.82 27.54
CA GLU A 432 -2.40 1.47 27.29
C GLU A 432 -2.25 1.22 25.78
N VAL A 433 -1.36 0.30 25.40
CA VAL A 433 -1.03 0.00 23.98
C VAL A 433 -2.28 -0.30 23.15
N GLY A 434 -3.18 -1.14 23.67
CA GLY A 434 -4.40 -1.52 22.96
C GLY A 434 -5.34 -0.35 22.72
N GLU A 435 -5.46 0.55 23.70
CA GLU A 435 -6.31 1.74 23.59
C GLU A 435 -5.71 2.76 22.61
N ALA A 436 -4.40 3.02 22.70
CA ALA A 436 -3.71 3.92 21.78
C ALA A 436 -3.75 3.41 20.32
N GLN A 437 -3.56 2.11 20.12
CA GLN A 437 -3.68 1.48 18.81
C GLN A 437 -5.09 1.65 18.24
N TRP A 438 -6.12 1.31 19.02
CA TRP A 438 -7.51 1.44 18.55
C TRP A 438 -7.87 2.90 18.25
N ARG A 439 -7.47 3.82 19.14
CA ARG A 439 -7.85 5.23 19.06
C ARG A 439 -7.16 5.97 17.92
N TYR A 440 -5.86 5.78 17.74
CA TYR A 440 -5.08 6.57 16.79
C TYR A 440 -4.77 5.83 15.50
N VAL A 441 -4.38 4.55 15.58
CA VAL A 441 -4.13 3.73 14.38
C VAL A 441 -5.45 3.27 13.78
N GLY A 442 -6.51 3.05 14.57
CA GLY A 442 -7.84 2.74 14.06
C GLY A 442 -7.98 1.32 13.51
N CYS A 443 -7.06 0.42 13.86
CA CYS A 443 -7.16 -0.99 13.52
C CYS A 443 -6.39 -1.94 14.45
N GLY A 444 -6.95 -3.13 14.66
CA GLY A 444 -6.28 -4.27 15.29
C GLY A 444 -5.61 -5.21 14.27
N LEU A 445 -4.61 -5.99 14.70
CA LEU A 445 -3.98 -7.02 13.85
C LEU A 445 -5.01 -8.01 13.27
N GLN A 446 -6.00 -8.38 14.07
CA GLN A 446 -7.08 -9.27 13.66
C GLN A 446 -7.91 -8.71 12.49
N GLU A 447 -8.11 -7.39 12.41
CA GLU A 447 -8.81 -6.79 11.26
C GLU A 447 -8.01 -6.91 9.98
N ILE A 448 -6.69 -6.74 10.08
CA ILE A 448 -5.81 -6.82 8.92
C ILE A 448 -5.67 -8.24 8.42
N ILE A 449 -5.52 -9.21 9.34
CA ILE A 449 -5.49 -10.63 8.95
C ILE A 449 -6.81 -11.00 8.27
N ARG A 450 -7.96 -10.51 8.75
CA ARG A 450 -9.25 -10.70 8.10
C ARG A 450 -9.29 -10.13 6.68
N SER A 451 -8.85 -8.90 6.46
CA SER A 451 -8.87 -8.31 5.11
C SER A 451 -7.94 -9.04 4.14
N HIS A 452 -6.77 -9.49 4.59
CA HIS A 452 -5.90 -10.38 3.80
C HIS A 452 -6.54 -11.75 3.55
N GLY A 453 -7.23 -12.31 4.54
CA GLY A 453 -8.00 -13.54 4.38
C GLY A 453 -9.02 -13.44 3.24
N VAL A 454 -9.69 -12.29 3.09
CA VAL A 454 -10.62 -12.04 1.97
C VAL A 454 -9.90 -12.03 0.63
N VAL A 455 -8.68 -11.48 0.55
CA VAL A 455 -7.85 -11.53 -0.66
C VAL A 455 -7.55 -12.98 -1.05
N PHE A 456 -7.12 -13.81 -0.11
CA PHE A 456 -6.82 -15.22 -0.37
C PHE A 456 -8.08 -16.03 -0.70
N ALA A 457 -9.20 -15.76 -0.03
CA ALA A 457 -10.49 -16.38 -0.34
C ALA A 457 -10.97 -15.98 -1.75
N ALA A 458 -10.76 -14.73 -2.17
CA ALA A 458 -11.07 -14.28 -3.53
C ALA A 458 -10.16 -14.95 -4.58
N GLU A 459 -8.88 -15.17 -4.29
CA GLU A 459 -8.00 -15.93 -5.18
C GLU A 459 -8.39 -17.42 -5.24
N GLU A 460 -8.79 -18.01 -4.11
CA GLU A 460 -9.33 -19.37 -4.06
C GLU A 460 -10.60 -19.49 -4.91
N ALA A 461 -11.55 -18.56 -4.74
CA ALA A 461 -12.79 -18.50 -5.51
C ALA A 461 -12.52 -18.40 -7.03
N ARG A 462 -11.59 -17.54 -7.44
CA ARG A 462 -11.18 -17.34 -8.84
C ARG A 462 -10.58 -18.61 -9.44
N ASN A 463 -9.65 -19.23 -8.72
CA ASN A 463 -8.91 -20.40 -9.22
C ASN A 463 -9.80 -21.66 -9.26
N LYS A 464 -10.68 -21.85 -8.26
CA LYS A 464 -11.61 -22.98 -8.20
C LYS A 464 -12.92 -22.76 -8.96
N ARG A 465 -13.18 -21.52 -9.42
CA ARG A 465 -14.45 -21.11 -10.05
C ARG A 465 -15.65 -21.42 -9.14
N ALA A 466 -15.55 -21.03 -7.88
CA ALA A 466 -16.49 -21.40 -6.84
C ALA A 466 -16.93 -20.17 -6.02
N VAL A 467 -18.03 -20.36 -5.27
CA VAL A 467 -18.39 -19.48 -4.16
C VAL A 467 -17.68 -20.00 -2.92
N VAL A 468 -16.92 -19.13 -2.26
CA VAL A 468 -16.24 -19.46 -1.00
C VAL A 468 -17.14 -19.01 0.15
N ASP A 469 -17.52 -19.95 1.01
CA ASP A 469 -18.10 -19.64 2.32
C ASP A 469 -16.99 -19.14 3.26
N TRP A 470 -17.19 -17.96 3.85
CA TRP A 470 -16.17 -17.31 4.66
C TRP A 470 -15.85 -18.08 5.95
N LYS A 471 -16.87 -18.65 6.60
CA LYS A 471 -16.69 -19.35 7.86
C LYS A 471 -15.93 -20.66 7.65
N ASP A 472 -16.23 -21.38 6.58
CA ASP A 472 -15.51 -22.59 6.17
C ASP A 472 -14.08 -22.27 5.76
N PHE A 473 -13.85 -21.18 5.02
CA PHE A 473 -12.52 -20.71 4.66
C PHE A 473 -11.68 -20.41 5.90
N CYS A 474 -12.21 -19.62 6.84
CA CYS A 474 -11.53 -19.28 8.09
C CYS A 474 -11.23 -20.50 8.94
N SER A 475 -12.19 -21.42 9.07
CA SER A 475 -12.01 -22.68 9.83
C SER A 475 -10.87 -23.53 9.26
N ARG A 476 -10.66 -23.53 7.94
CA ARG A 476 -9.56 -24.29 7.28
C ARG A 476 -8.21 -23.59 7.33
N THR A 477 -8.19 -22.25 7.35
CA THR A 477 -6.96 -21.45 7.16
C THR A 477 -6.44 -20.79 8.44
N GLY A 478 -7.24 -20.81 9.51
CA GLY A 478 -6.92 -20.08 10.74
C GLY A 478 -7.13 -18.57 10.64
N CYS A 479 -7.78 -18.08 9.57
CA CYS A 479 -8.19 -16.69 9.48
C CYS A 479 -9.20 -16.37 10.60
N PRO A 480 -9.07 -15.23 11.29
CA PRO A 480 -9.93 -14.92 12.42
C PRO A 480 -11.37 -14.65 11.99
N VAL A 481 -12.29 -15.16 12.80
CA VAL A 481 -13.74 -14.94 12.70
C VAL A 481 -14.11 -13.90 13.75
#